data_AF-A0A8B2NGY5-F1
#
_entry.id   AF-A0A8B2NGY5-F1
#
_cell.length_a   1.000
_cell.length_b   1.000
_cell.length_c   1.000
_cell.angle_alpha   90.00
_cell.angle_beta   90.00
_cell.angle_gamma   90.00
#
_symmetry.space_group_name_H-M   'P 1'
#
loop_
_entity.id
_entity.type
_entity.pdbx_description
1 polymer ?
#
loop_
_entity_poly.entity_id
_entity_poly.type
_entity_poly.pdbx_seq_one_letter_code
_entity_poly.pdbx_strand_id
1 'polypeptide(L)'
;MTPKWYQLATAELGQQEIRGARHNPRIVSYQQATGLRATDDETAWCGSFVAWCLREAGVRYDVARAAAGRSWLSWGRKLDKPTIGCVVVFWRGKRDGWQGHVGFYAGRAKNGDILVLGGNQGDAVSIRPYSASQLLGFCWPSDVALPPDIEPLAKSGVVQGTTIAVASGGAIVAESLPALVTELERADRHLQAGTIFGIAIGVLIVAGGGYALWRRVKAGRQLGEEVM
;
A
#
# COMPACT_ATOMS: atom_id res chain seq x y z
N MET A 1 -1.92 -14.31 6.96
CA MET A 1 -0.73 -14.57 6.13
C MET A 1 -0.62 -13.45 5.10
N THR A 2 0.58 -12.88 4.91
CA THR A 2 0.79 -11.77 3.98
C THR A 2 0.90 -12.27 2.53
N PRO A 3 0.22 -11.65 1.54
CA PRO A 3 0.25 -12.13 0.16
C PRO A 3 1.65 -12.11 -0.47
N LYS A 4 1.93 -13.08 -1.36
CA LYS A 4 3.24 -13.19 -2.03
C LYS A 4 3.64 -11.92 -2.80
N TRP A 5 2.71 -11.30 -3.52
CA TRP A 5 2.97 -10.05 -4.26
C TRP A 5 3.34 -8.89 -3.34
N TYR A 6 2.78 -8.85 -2.12
CA TYR A 6 3.13 -7.83 -1.15
C TYR A 6 4.52 -8.06 -0.54
N GLN A 7 4.91 -9.32 -0.33
CA GLN A 7 6.27 -9.68 0.10
C GLN A 7 7.31 -9.28 -0.96
N LEU A 8 7.02 -9.53 -2.24
CA LEU A 8 7.84 -9.09 -3.37
C LEU A 8 7.95 -7.56 -3.41
N ALA A 9 6.84 -6.85 -3.26
CA ALA A 9 6.86 -5.38 -3.19
C ALA A 9 7.72 -4.86 -2.02
N THR A 10 7.67 -5.54 -0.87
CA THR A 10 8.46 -5.16 0.32
C THR A 10 9.95 -5.35 0.08
N ALA A 11 10.34 -6.40 -0.65
CA ALA A 11 11.74 -6.68 -1.00
C ALA A 11 12.36 -5.61 -1.93
N GLU A 12 11.53 -4.85 -2.66
CA GLU A 12 11.98 -3.78 -3.56
C GLU A 12 12.06 -2.40 -2.89
N LEU A 13 11.83 -2.30 -1.57
CA LEU A 13 11.95 -1.03 -0.85
C LEU A 13 13.32 -0.39 -1.06
N GLY A 14 13.32 0.89 -1.42
CA GLY A 14 14.54 1.67 -1.64
C GLY A 14 15.04 1.69 -3.09
N GLN A 15 14.45 0.90 -4.01
CA GLN A 15 14.73 1.08 -5.44
C GLN A 15 14.37 2.50 -5.87
N GLN A 16 15.29 3.17 -6.55
CA GLN A 16 15.18 4.59 -6.93
C GLN A 16 15.65 4.80 -8.37
N GLU A 17 15.04 5.77 -9.06
CA GLU A 17 15.47 6.21 -10.39
C GLU A 17 16.92 6.73 -10.37
N ILE A 18 17.62 6.52 -11.48
CA ILE A 18 18.94 7.10 -11.72
C ILE A 18 18.74 8.35 -12.57
N ARG A 19 19.11 9.52 -12.04
CA ARG A 19 19.02 10.76 -12.82
C ARG A 19 20.02 10.77 -13.98
N GLY A 20 19.55 11.17 -15.15
CA GLY A 20 20.39 11.40 -16.33
C GLY A 20 20.29 10.26 -17.33
N ALA A 21 21.34 10.03 -18.13
CA ALA A 21 21.29 9.10 -19.25
C ALA A 21 21.33 7.59 -18.90
N ARG A 22 21.30 7.25 -17.60
CA ARG A 22 21.33 5.85 -17.13
C ARG A 22 20.02 5.56 -16.42
N HIS A 23 19.50 4.35 -16.60
CA HIS A 23 18.25 3.92 -15.97
C HIS A 23 18.51 2.82 -14.95
N ASN A 24 17.71 2.77 -13.89
CA ASN A 24 17.74 1.67 -12.94
C ASN A 24 17.19 0.39 -13.62
N PRO A 25 18.00 -0.67 -13.78
CA PRO A 25 17.57 -1.90 -14.45
C PRO A 25 16.40 -2.60 -13.74
N ARG A 26 16.23 -2.39 -12.42
CA ARG A 26 15.06 -2.88 -11.69
C ARG A 26 13.79 -2.17 -12.14
N ILE A 27 13.81 -0.84 -12.26
CA ILE A 27 12.65 -0.07 -12.70
C ILE A 27 12.28 -0.42 -14.13
N VAL A 28 13.28 -0.52 -15.03
CA VAL A 28 13.07 -1.00 -16.40
C VAL A 28 12.41 -2.39 -16.41
N SER A 29 12.82 -3.30 -15.51
CA SER A 29 12.18 -4.61 -15.40
C SER A 29 10.70 -4.55 -14.99
N TYR A 30 10.31 -3.55 -14.20
CA TYR A 30 8.90 -3.33 -13.84
C TYR A 30 8.08 -2.89 -15.05
N GLN A 31 8.63 -2.00 -15.87
CA GLN A 31 7.95 -1.50 -17.07
C GLN A 31 7.57 -2.63 -18.03
N GLN A 32 8.41 -3.67 -18.10
CA GLN A 32 8.18 -4.85 -18.93
C GLN A 32 7.01 -5.73 -18.44
N ALA A 33 6.43 -5.45 -17.27
CA ALA A 33 5.22 -6.13 -16.79
C ALA A 33 3.92 -5.54 -17.35
N THR A 34 4.00 -4.48 -18.15
CA THR A 34 2.83 -3.80 -18.74
C THR A 34 2.93 -3.77 -20.26
N GLY A 35 1.82 -3.44 -20.92
CA GLY A 35 1.79 -3.23 -22.38
C GLY A 35 2.60 -2.01 -22.83
N LEU A 36 2.92 -1.07 -21.93
CA LEU A 36 3.72 0.11 -22.25
C LEU A 36 5.18 -0.27 -22.53
N ARG A 37 5.72 -1.26 -21.81
CA ARG A 37 7.08 -1.81 -21.98
C ARG A 37 8.18 -0.75 -22.10
N ALA A 38 8.03 0.37 -21.38
CA ALA A 38 9.03 1.44 -21.39
C ALA A 38 10.43 0.91 -21.04
N THR A 39 11.45 1.54 -21.62
CA THR A 39 12.85 1.13 -21.49
C THR A 39 13.66 2.08 -20.61
N ASP A 40 12.98 3.04 -19.99
CA ASP A 40 13.52 4.08 -19.13
C ASP A 40 12.89 4.02 -17.72
N ASP A 41 13.45 4.78 -16.78
CA ASP A 41 12.95 4.88 -15.41
C ASP A 41 12.22 6.19 -15.10
N GLU A 42 12.22 7.15 -16.03
CA GLU A 42 11.47 8.41 -15.93
C GLU A 42 9.98 8.27 -16.30
N THR A 43 9.63 7.30 -17.16
CA THR A 43 8.24 7.01 -17.48
C THR A 43 7.51 6.51 -16.24
N ALA A 44 6.38 7.14 -15.91
CA ALA A 44 5.67 6.83 -14.67
C ALA A 44 5.37 5.33 -14.49
N TRP A 45 5.90 4.76 -13.41
CA TRP A 45 5.99 3.30 -13.21
C TRP A 45 5.24 2.77 -11.97
N CYS A 46 4.31 3.54 -11.39
CA CYS A 46 3.50 3.07 -10.24
C CYS A 46 2.65 1.84 -10.61
N GLY A 47 1.97 1.87 -11.76
CA GLY A 47 1.23 0.73 -12.30
C GLY A 47 2.13 -0.43 -12.70
N SER A 48 3.27 -0.13 -13.31
CA SER A 48 4.28 -1.12 -13.69
C SER A 48 4.85 -1.88 -12.49
N PHE A 49 5.09 -1.21 -11.38
CA PHE A 49 5.53 -1.86 -10.14
C PHE A 49 4.49 -2.84 -9.58
N VAL A 50 3.22 -2.44 -9.53
CA VAL A 50 2.12 -3.32 -9.09
C VAL A 50 1.98 -4.51 -10.03
N ALA A 51 2.00 -4.27 -11.35
CA ALA A 51 1.96 -5.32 -12.37
C ALA A 51 3.09 -6.34 -12.21
N TRP A 52 4.31 -5.85 -12.01
CA TRP A 52 5.48 -6.70 -11.80
C TRP A 52 5.31 -7.58 -10.56
N CYS A 53 4.93 -7.00 -9.41
CA CYS A 53 4.72 -7.77 -8.18
C CYS A 53 3.65 -8.87 -8.35
N LEU A 54 2.56 -8.57 -9.05
CA LEU A 54 1.52 -9.56 -9.34
C LEU A 54 2.00 -10.64 -10.31
N ARG A 55 2.75 -10.28 -11.35
CA ARG A 55 3.33 -11.21 -12.32
C ARG A 55 4.25 -12.22 -11.64
N GLU A 56 5.20 -11.75 -10.83
CA GLU A 56 6.13 -12.61 -10.09
C GLU A 56 5.43 -13.47 -9.02
N ALA A 57 4.27 -13.02 -8.55
CA ALA A 57 3.41 -13.80 -7.66
C ALA A 57 2.51 -14.81 -8.40
N GLY A 58 2.46 -14.79 -9.73
CA GLY A 58 1.57 -15.64 -10.54
C GLY A 58 0.10 -15.19 -10.53
N VAL A 59 -0.17 -13.93 -10.17
CA VAL A 59 -1.53 -13.36 -10.12
C VAL A 59 -1.87 -12.72 -11.47
N ARG A 60 -3.08 -12.98 -11.97
CA ARG A 60 -3.55 -12.48 -13.27
C ARG A 60 -3.96 -11.00 -13.20
N TYR A 61 -3.65 -10.25 -14.24
CA TYR A 61 -4.05 -8.85 -14.43
C TYR A 61 -4.12 -8.49 -15.92
N ASP A 62 -4.70 -7.33 -16.24
CA ASP A 62 -4.79 -6.83 -17.61
C ASP A 62 -3.50 -6.08 -17.99
N VAL A 63 -2.59 -6.79 -18.68
CA VAL A 63 -1.28 -6.26 -19.10
C VAL A 63 -1.42 -4.98 -19.92
N ALA A 64 -2.43 -4.88 -20.78
CA ALA A 64 -2.58 -3.75 -21.71
C ALA A 64 -2.89 -2.44 -20.99
N ARG A 65 -3.56 -2.50 -19.83
CA ARG A 65 -4.00 -1.32 -19.07
C ARG A 65 -3.15 -1.04 -17.82
N ALA A 66 -2.39 -2.02 -17.35
CA ALA A 66 -1.72 -2.01 -16.05
C ALA A 66 -0.78 -0.82 -15.80
N ALA A 67 -0.22 -0.19 -16.85
CA ALA A 67 0.62 1.00 -16.69
C ALA A 67 -0.17 2.19 -16.11
N ALA A 68 -1.45 2.33 -16.46
CA ALA A 68 -2.29 3.42 -15.99
C ALA A 68 -2.82 3.16 -14.58
N GLY A 69 -2.37 3.94 -13.59
CA GLY A 69 -2.74 3.75 -12.18
C GLY A 69 -4.25 3.68 -11.91
N ARG A 70 -5.08 4.49 -12.60
CA ARG A 70 -6.54 4.46 -12.43
C ARG A 70 -7.21 3.20 -13.00
N SER A 71 -6.59 2.52 -13.97
CA SER A 71 -7.19 1.32 -14.61
C SER A 71 -7.42 0.17 -13.62
N TRP A 72 -6.62 0.11 -12.56
CA TRP A 72 -6.71 -0.89 -11.50
C TRP A 72 -8.04 -0.90 -10.75
N LEU A 73 -8.85 0.17 -10.84
CA LEU A 73 -10.23 0.18 -10.31
C LEU A 73 -11.18 -0.82 -10.98
N SER A 74 -10.83 -1.25 -12.19
CA SER A 74 -11.57 -2.25 -12.96
C SER A 74 -11.00 -3.66 -12.81
N TRP A 75 -9.91 -3.82 -12.06
CA TRP A 75 -9.25 -5.10 -11.86
C TRP A 75 -9.71 -5.78 -10.57
N GLY A 76 -9.92 -7.09 -10.64
CA GLY A 76 -10.25 -7.90 -9.48
C GLY A 76 -11.65 -7.63 -8.91
N ARG A 77 -11.81 -7.92 -7.62
CA ARG A 77 -13.00 -7.58 -6.83
C ARG A 77 -12.74 -6.35 -5.97
N LYS A 78 -13.75 -5.51 -5.81
CA LYS A 78 -13.70 -4.37 -4.89
C LYS A 78 -13.85 -4.84 -3.44
N LEU A 79 -13.16 -4.18 -2.53
CA LEU A 79 -13.29 -4.39 -1.09
C LEU A 79 -13.87 -3.16 -0.42
N ASP A 80 -14.78 -3.36 0.54
CA ASP A 80 -15.32 -2.29 1.38
C ASP A 80 -14.32 -1.88 2.47
N LYS A 81 -13.55 -2.85 2.97
CA LYS A 81 -12.50 -2.66 3.97
C LYS A 81 -11.15 -3.07 3.38
N PRO A 82 -10.07 -2.31 3.64
CA PRO A 82 -8.75 -2.67 3.16
C PRO A 82 -8.19 -3.88 3.91
N THR A 83 -7.26 -4.56 3.27
CA THR A 83 -6.39 -5.56 3.91
C THR A 83 -4.99 -5.44 3.34
N ILE A 84 -3.99 -5.85 4.12
CA ILE A 84 -2.58 -5.72 3.72
C ILE A 84 -2.37 -6.39 2.36
N GLY A 85 -1.78 -5.64 1.44
CA GLY A 85 -1.52 -6.11 0.08
C GLY A 85 -2.68 -5.97 -0.90
N CYS A 86 -3.87 -5.49 -0.49
CA CYS A 86 -4.87 -5.10 -1.49
C CYS A 86 -4.35 -3.91 -2.32
N VAL A 87 -4.74 -3.85 -3.58
CA VAL A 87 -4.40 -2.74 -4.47
C VAL A 87 -5.23 -1.53 -4.07
N VAL A 88 -4.57 -0.41 -3.82
CA VAL A 88 -5.20 0.88 -3.53
C VAL A 88 -5.07 1.78 -4.74
N VAL A 89 -6.17 2.43 -5.13
CA VAL A 89 -6.19 3.34 -6.28
C VAL A 89 -6.62 4.72 -5.83
N PHE A 90 -5.89 5.74 -6.27
CA PHE A 90 -6.13 7.14 -5.95
C PHE A 90 -6.35 7.98 -7.20
N TRP A 91 -7.13 9.04 -7.09
CA TRP A 91 -7.18 10.05 -8.14
C TRP A 91 -5.98 10.99 -8.07
N ARG A 92 -5.57 11.54 -9.23
CA ARG A 92 -4.55 12.58 -9.35
C ARG A 92 -5.05 13.72 -10.23
N GLY A 93 -4.79 14.96 -9.81
CA GLY A 93 -5.23 16.17 -10.50
C GLY A 93 -6.73 16.44 -10.37
N LYS A 94 -7.58 15.55 -10.91
CA LYS A 94 -9.05 15.64 -10.81
C LYS A 94 -9.65 14.30 -10.40
N ARG A 95 -10.68 14.34 -9.53
CA ARG A 95 -11.40 13.16 -9.04
C ARG A 95 -11.99 12.32 -10.17
N ASP A 96 -12.55 12.98 -11.17
CA ASP A 96 -13.21 12.33 -12.33
C ASP A 96 -12.31 12.32 -13.58
N GLY A 97 -11.01 12.61 -13.43
CA GLY A 97 -10.05 12.56 -14.54
C GLY A 97 -9.65 11.14 -14.93
N TRP A 98 -8.60 11.02 -15.75
CA TRP A 98 -7.99 9.73 -16.11
C TRP A 98 -6.72 9.42 -15.30
N GLN A 99 -5.99 10.44 -14.84
CA GLN A 99 -4.74 10.28 -14.07
C GLN A 99 -4.96 9.74 -12.66
N GLY A 100 -4.20 8.71 -12.26
CA GLY A 100 -4.29 8.14 -10.93
C GLY A 100 -2.94 7.67 -10.40
N HIS A 101 -2.93 7.29 -9.12
CA HIS A 101 -1.83 6.59 -8.48
C HIS A 101 -2.30 5.23 -7.98
N VAL A 102 -1.39 4.26 -7.93
CA VAL A 102 -1.69 2.90 -7.48
C VAL A 102 -0.52 2.35 -6.66
N GLY A 103 -0.84 1.50 -5.69
CA GLY A 103 0.12 0.75 -4.89
C GLY A 103 -0.59 -0.31 -4.07
N PHE A 104 0.07 -0.81 -3.03
CA PHE A 104 -0.48 -1.78 -2.10
C PHE A 104 -0.79 -1.13 -0.75
N TYR A 105 -1.93 -1.50 -0.16
CA TYR A 105 -2.29 -1.08 1.19
C TYR A 105 -1.27 -1.63 2.20
N ALA A 106 -0.62 -0.73 2.92
CA ALA A 106 0.36 -1.04 3.97
C ALA A 106 -0.14 -0.69 5.38
N GLY A 107 -1.35 -0.15 5.51
CA GLY A 107 -1.97 0.23 6.78
C GLY A 107 -2.60 1.63 6.74
N ARG A 108 -2.87 2.17 7.92
CA ARG A 108 -3.37 3.54 8.11
C ARG A 108 -2.44 4.32 9.02
N ALA A 109 -2.21 5.58 8.68
CA ALA A 109 -1.55 6.53 9.56
C ALA A 109 -2.52 7.00 10.66
N LYS A 110 -1.97 7.58 11.73
CA LYS A 110 -2.76 8.08 12.88
C LYS A 110 -3.81 9.13 12.48
N ASN A 111 -3.53 9.91 11.44
CA ASN A 111 -4.44 10.93 10.91
C ASN A 111 -5.51 10.36 9.96
N GLY A 112 -5.58 9.04 9.79
CA GLY A 112 -6.55 8.37 8.92
C GLY A 112 -6.10 8.18 7.47
N ASP A 113 -4.97 8.77 7.06
CA ASP A 113 -4.40 8.60 5.72
C ASP A 113 -4.00 7.14 5.46
N ILE A 114 -4.01 6.78 4.18
CA ILE A 114 -3.70 5.43 3.72
C ILE A 114 -2.18 5.32 3.56
N LEU A 115 -1.56 4.36 4.23
CA LEU A 115 -0.16 4.03 3.99
C LEU A 115 -0.08 3.13 2.76
N VAL A 116 0.75 3.53 1.79
CA VAL A 116 0.86 2.89 0.48
C VAL A 116 2.29 2.44 0.24
N LEU A 117 2.48 1.12 0.12
CA LEU A 117 3.69 0.53 -0.45
C LEU A 117 3.57 0.57 -1.97
N GLY A 118 4.37 1.40 -2.62
CA GLY A 118 4.22 1.63 -4.06
C GLY A 118 5.50 2.12 -4.73
N GLY A 119 5.53 1.97 -6.05
CA GLY A 119 6.56 2.49 -6.92
C GLY A 119 6.28 3.92 -7.38
N ASN A 120 7.31 4.58 -7.90
CA ASN A 120 7.29 5.96 -8.37
C ASN A 120 6.77 6.97 -7.33
N GLN A 121 7.06 6.72 -6.05
CA GLN A 121 6.65 7.60 -4.94
C GLN A 121 7.81 8.53 -4.58
N GLY A 122 7.92 9.61 -5.35
CA GLY A 122 9.12 10.46 -5.35
C GLY A 122 10.30 9.69 -5.92
N ASP A 123 10.10 9.15 -7.12
CA ASP A 123 11.10 8.45 -7.94
C ASP A 123 11.67 7.19 -7.27
N ALA A 124 10.91 6.58 -6.34
CA ALA A 124 11.35 5.43 -5.56
C ALA A 124 10.22 4.48 -5.14
N VAL A 125 10.58 3.23 -4.83
CA VAL A 125 9.75 2.28 -4.08
C VAL A 125 9.84 2.63 -2.61
N SER A 126 8.71 3.01 -2.01
CA SER A 126 8.65 3.43 -0.61
C SER A 126 7.28 3.16 0.00
N ILE A 127 7.16 3.40 1.31
CA ILE A 127 5.88 3.50 2.00
C ILE A 127 5.59 4.98 2.25
N ARG A 128 4.48 5.50 1.72
CA ARG A 128 4.07 6.89 1.91
C ARG A 128 2.59 7.02 2.27
N PRO A 129 2.22 8.04 3.07
CA PRO A 129 0.83 8.37 3.31
C PRO A 129 0.22 9.03 2.07
N TYR A 130 -0.99 8.62 1.72
CA TYR A 130 -1.86 9.26 0.74
C TYR A 130 -3.19 9.63 1.39
N SER A 131 -3.72 10.80 1.04
CA SER A 131 -4.95 11.29 1.66
C SER A 131 -6.10 10.31 1.44
N ALA A 132 -6.83 9.99 2.51
CA ALA A 132 -8.04 9.18 2.40
C ALA A 132 -9.09 9.81 1.46
N SER A 133 -9.10 11.14 1.33
CA SER A 133 -9.96 11.87 0.38
C SER A 133 -9.61 11.63 -1.09
N GLN A 134 -8.39 11.16 -1.36
CA GLN A 134 -7.91 10.84 -2.69
C GLN A 134 -8.22 9.40 -3.12
N LEU A 135 -8.64 8.56 -2.18
CA LEU A 135 -8.90 7.15 -2.43
C LEU A 135 -10.13 6.97 -3.33
N LEU A 136 -9.98 6.12 -4.34
CA LEU A 136 -11.05 5.71 -5.25
C LEU A 136 -11.53 4.28 -4.95
N GLY A 137 -10.66 3.40 -4.45
CA GLY A 137 -11.07 2.05 -4.07
C GLY A 137 -9.95 1.13 -3.64
N PHE A 138 -10.37 0.01 -3.04
CA PHE A 138 -9.54 -1.14 -2.69
C PHE A 138 -9.90 -2.30 -3.62
N CYS A 139 -8.89 -2.94 -4.20
CA CYS A 139 -9.07 -4.02 -5.16
C CYS A 139 -8.27 -5.25 -4.74
N TRP A 140 -8.83 -6.44 -4.96
CA TRP A 140 -8.22 -7.73 -4.63
C TRP A 140 -8.33 -8.70 -5.80
N PRO A 141 -7.34 -9.60 -6.02
CA PRO A 141 -7.46 -10.60 -7.08
C PRO A 141 -8.73 -11.44 -6.94
N SER A 142 -9.46 -11.62 -8.05
CA SER A 142 -10.73 -12.36 -8.01
C SER A 142 -10.56 -13.86 -7.75
N ASP A 143 -9.38 -14.40 -8.04
CA ASP A 143 -9.01 -15.81 -7.95
C ASP A 143 -8.20 -16.16 -6.68
N VAL A 144 -7.91 -15.18 -5.83
CA VAL A 144 -7.21 -15.40 -4.55
C VAL A 144 -8.18 -15.28 -3.39
N ALA A 145 -8.17 -16.27 -2.50
CA ALA A 145 -8.98 -16.26 -1.28
C ALA A 145 -8.69 -15.01 -0.44
N LEU A 146 -9.74 -14.42 0.14
CA LEU A 146 -9.58 -13.30 1.04
C LEU A 146 -9.00 -13.80 2.38
N PRO A 147 -8.22 -12.96 3.07
CA PRO A 147 -7.90 -13.19 4.47
C PRO A 147 -9.16 -13.40 5.31
N PRO A 148 -9.14 -14.25 6.36
CA PRO A 148 -10.33 -14.61 7.15
C PRO A 148 -11.08 -13.42 7.77
N ASP A 149 -10.40 -12.29 7.97
CA ASP A 149 -10.91 -11.03 8.52
C ASP A 149 -11.63 -10.15 7.50
N ILE A 150 -11.60 -10.51 6.21
CA ILE A 150 -12.21 -9.78 5.09
C ILE A 150 -13.21 -10.72 4.40
N GLU A 151 -14.25 -11.15 5.10
CA GLU A 151 -15.34 -11.86 4.41
C GLU A 151 -16.21 -10.86 3.62
N PRO A 152 -16.52 -11.14 2.33
CA PRO A 152 -17.51 -10.37 1.60
C PRO A 152 -18.88 -10.54 2.27
N LEU A 153 -19.44 -9.43 2.75
CA LEU A 153 -20.74 -9.40 3.46
C LEU A 153 -21.88 -10.09 2.69
N ALA A 154 -21.78 -10.22 1.37
CA ALA A 154 -22.75 -10.96 0.56
C ALA A 154 -22.89 -12.46 0.92
N LYS A 155 -21.95 -13.04 1.67
CA LYS A 155 -22.02 -14.44 2.15
C LYS A 155 -22.13 -14.57 3.68
N SER A 156 -22.03 -13.47 4.42
CA SER A 156 -22.16 -13.51 5.87
C SER A 156 -23.63 -13.26 6.25
N GLY A 157 -24.39 -14.35 6.38
CA GLY A 157 -25.75 -14.33 6.96
C GLY A 157 -25.80 -13.92 8.44
N VAL A 158 -24.73 -13.33 8.97
CA VAL A 158 -24.55 -12.93 10.37
C VAL A 158 -24.98 -11.48 10.62
N VAL A 159 -25.23 -10.67 9.56
CA VAL A 159 -25.69 -9.28 9.72
C VAL A 159 -27.23 -9.19 9.79
N GLN A 160 -27.83 -10.03 10.63
CA GLN A 160 -29.11 -9.71 11.25
C GLN A 160 -28.88 -9.58 12.77
N GLY A 161 -28.65 -8.35 13.19
CA GLY A 161 -28.87 -7.93 14.58
C GLY A 161 -27.64 -7.91 15.47
N THR A 162 -26.85 -6.84 15.41
CA THR A 162 -26.44 -6.15 16.65
C THR A 162 -26.04 -4.71 16.35
N THR A 163 -26.98 -3.78 16.50
CA THR A 163 -26.67 -2.37 16.68
C THR A 163 -26.17 -2.22 18.12
N ILE A 164 -24.87 -2.11 18.33
CA ILE A 164 -24.37 -1.60 19.61
C ILE A 164 -23.96 -0.16 19.38
N ALA A 165 -24.88 0.73 19.73
CA ALA A 165 -24.59 2.13 19.92
C ALA A 165 -23.55 2.24 21.04
N VAL A 166 -22.33 2.64 20.70
CA VAL A 166 -21.35 3.10 21.69
C VAL A 166 -21.78 4.50 22.10
N ALA A 167 -22.74 4.56 23.02
CA ALA A 167 -22.99 5.75 23.82
C ALA A 167 -21.91 5.80 24.90
N SER A 168 -21.23 6.94 24.96
CA SER A 168 -20.32 7.35 26.02
C SER A 168 -20.82 6.98 27.43
N GLY A 169 -20.05 6.17 28.15
CA GLY A 169 -20.04 6.07 29.62
C GLY A 169 -21.27 5.44 30.28
N GLY A 170 -21.13 4.21 30.78
CA GLY A 170 -22.05 3.65 31.77
C GLY A 170 -22.09 2.11 31.81
N ALA A 171 -21.68 1.56 32.96
CA ALA A 171 -21.90 0.20 33.49
C ALA A 171 -22.07 -0.98 32.50
N ILE A 172 -20.99 -1.76 32.33
CA ILE A 172 -21.06 -3.08 31.69
C ILE A 172 -21.73 -4.07 32.66
N VAL A 173 -22.83 -4.68 32.23
CA VAL A 173 -23.53 -5.75 32.96
C VAL A 173 -22.61 -6.97 33.05
N ALA A 174 -22.40 -7.49 34.27
CA ALA A 174 -21.45 -8.55 34.60
C ALA A 174 -21.55 -9.81 33.73
N GLU A 175 -22.74 -10.08 33.17
CA GLU A 175 -23.01 -11.25 32.31
C GLU A 175 -22.34 -11.15 30.92
N SER A 176 -21.96 -9.94 30.49
CA SER A 176 -21.31 -9.69 29.20
C SER A 176 -19.78 -9.56 29.29
N LEU A 177 -19.21 -9.58 30.50
CA LEU A 177 -17.77 -9.51 30.73
C LEU A 177 -17.00 -10.69 30.13
N PRO A 178 -17.42 -11.97 30.27
CA PRO A 178 -16.65 -13.08 29.72
C PRO A 178 -16.55 -13.01 28.18
N ALA A 179 -17.62 -12.58 27.51
CA ALA A 179 -17.63 -12.40 26.06
C ALA A 179 -16.76 -11.21 25.63
N LEU A 180 -16.82 -10.09 26.35
CA LEU A 180 -15.97 -8.92 26.08
C LEU A 180 -14.50 -9.19 26.37
N VAL A 181 -14.18 -9.93 27.43
CA VAL A 181 -12.81 -10.37 27.75
C VAL A 181 -12.32 -11.34 26.68
N THR A 182 -13.14 -12.29 26.24
CA THR A 182 -12.77 -13.22 25.15
C THR A 182 -12.54 -12.49 23.82
N GLU A 183 -13.34 -11.47 23.51
CA GLU A 183 -13.14 -10.63 22.33
C GLU A 183 -11.93 -9.69 22.46
N LEU A 184 -11.64 -9.18 23.67
CA LEU A 184 -10.40 -8.43 23.96
C LEU A 184 -9.16 -9.33 23.89
N GLU A 185 -9.21 -10.55 24.40
CA GLU A 185 -8.14 -11.54 24.33
C GLU A 185 -7.95 -12.06 22.89
N ARG A 186 -9.01 -12.08 22.09
CA ARG A 186 -8.96 -12.36 20.64
C ARG A 186 -8.35 -11.17 19.88
N ALA A 187 -8.64 -9.93 20.28
CA ALA A 187 -8.01 -8.72 19.73
C ALA A 187 -6.52 -8.61 20.12
N ASP A 188 -6.15 -8.98 21.34
CA ASP A 188 -4.77 -8.95 21.85
C ASP A 188 -3.89 -10.02 21.18
N ARG A 189 -4.44 -11.22 20.91
CA ARG A 189 -3.75 -12.23 20.09
C ARG A 189 -3.56 -11.83 18.62
N HIS A 190 -4.26 -10.81 18.13
CA HIS A 190 -4.06 -10.25 16.79
C HIS A 190 -3.12 -9.03 16.75
N LEU A 191 -2.71 -8.48 17.89
CA LEU A 191 -1.91 -7.25 17.96
C LEU A 191 -0.39 -7.44 17.83
N GLN A 192 0.12 -8.67 17.73
CA GLN A 192 1.58 -8.91 17.65
C GLN A 192 2.20 -9.00 16.25
N ALA A 193 1.43 -8.91 15.16
CA ALA A 193 2.02 -8.72 13.83
C ALA A 193 1.95 -7.24 13.39
N GLY A 194 0.76 -6.64 13.42
CA GLY A 194 0.54 -5.28 12.89
C GLY A 194 1.30 -4.17 13.63
N THR A 195 1.40 -4.24 14.96
CA THR A 195 2.09 -3.22 15.77
C THR A 195 3.61 -3.34 15.65
N ILE A 196 4.16 -4.56 15.63
CA ILE A 196 5.59 -4.80 15.44
C ILE A 196 6.01 -4.42 14.01
N PHE A 197 5.21 -4.77 12.99
CA PHE A 197 5.45 -4.34 11.61
C PHE A 197 5.25 -2.82 11.44
N GLY A 198 4.28 -2.20 12.10
CA GLY A 198 4.08 -0.76 12.09
C GLY A 198 5.25 0.00 12.72
N ILE A 199 5.82 -0.52 13.82
CA ILE A 199 7.03 0.03 14.45
C ILE A 199 8.25 -0.21 13.54
N ALA A 200 8.44 -1.40 12.97
CA ALA A 200 9.56 -1.71 12.09
C ALA A 200 9.53 -0.87 10.79
N ILE A 201 8.36 -0.73 10.17
CA ILE A 201 8.14 0.15 9.02
C ILE A 201 8.34 1.62 9.41
N GLY A 202 7.85 2.03 10.59
CA GLY A 202 8.09 3.37 11.13
C GLY A 202 9.57 3.68 11.29
N VAL A 203 10.36 2.74 11.83
CA VAL A 203 11.81 2.85 11.97
C VAL A 203 12.51 2.89 10.60
N LEU A 204 12.07 2.08 9.63
CA LEU A 204 12.63 2.09 8.27
C LEU A 204 12.32 3.38 7.51
N ILE A 205 11.13 3.96 7.68
CA ILE A 205 10.77 5.26 7.08
C ILE A 205 11.64 6.38 7.69
N VAL A 206 11.84 6.37 9.01
CA VAL A 206 12.69 7.35 9.70
C VAL A 206 14.15 7.20 9.28
N ALA A 207 14.67 5.97 9.20
CA ALA A 207 16.04 5.71 8.76
C ALA A 207 16.25 6.09 7.29
N GLY A 208 15.31 5.75 6.40
CA GLY A 208 15.35 6.12 4.99
C GLY A 208 15.27 7.64 4.76
N GLY A 209 14.38 8.32 5.49
CA GLY A 209 14.27 9.79 5.48
C GLY A 209 15.53 10.48 6.00
N GLY A 210 16.10 9.98 7.09
CA GLY A 210 17.36 10.46 7.65
C GLY A 210 18.55 10.29 6.70
N TYR A 211 18.64 9.13 6.04
CA TYR A 211 19.68 8.86 5.05
C TYR A 211 19.57 9.79 3.82
N ALA A 212 18.35 10.03 3.33
CA ALA A 212 18.12 10.95 2.22
C ALA A 212 18.49 12.40 2.59
N LEU A 213 18.18 12.84 3.80
CA LEU A 213 18.56 14.17 4.30
C LEU A 213 20.08 14.29 4.47
N TRP A 214 20.73 13.28 5.05
CA TRP A 214 22.18 13.24 5.20
C TRP A 214 22.91 13.33 3.85
N ARG A 215 22.44 12.61 2.82
CA ARG A 215 22.99 12.72 1.46
C ARG A 215 22.89 14.14 0.90
N ARG A 216 21.80 14.86 1.15
CA ARG A 216 21.61 16.24 0.69
C ARG A 216 22.55 17.21 1.40
N VAL A 217 22.72 17.06 2.71
CA VAL A 217 23.65 17.90 3.51
C VAL A 217 25.10 17.63 3.08
N LYS A 218 25.47 16.37 2.87
CA LYS A 218 26.82 16.00 2.43
C LYS A 218 27.13 16.56 1.04
N ALA A 219 26.20 16.44 0.08
CA ALA A 219 26.36 17.02 -1.26
C ALA A 219 26.47 18.56 -1.21
N GLY A 220 25.68 19.22 -0.35
CA GLY A 220 25.76 20.66 -0.16
C GLY A 220 27.09 21.14 0.46
N ARG A 221 27.69 20.34 1.35
CA ARG A 221 29.01 20.64 1.93
C ARG A 221 30.15 20.51 0.93
N GLN A 222 30.12 19.48 0.08
CA GLN A 222 31.13 19.29 -0.97
C GLN A 222 31.10 20.43 -2.00
N LEU A 223 29.91 20.92 -2.37
CA LEU A 223 29.77 22.09 -3.23
C LEU A 223 30.24 23.41 -2.58
N GLY A 224 30.20 23.51 -1.24
CA GLY A 224 30.71 24.68 -0.52
C GLY A 224 32.24 24.69 -0.37
N GLU A 225 32.87 23.51 -0.38
CA GLU A 225 34.34 23.36 -0.33
C GLU A 225 35.01 23.55 -1.70
N GLU A 226 34.30 23.31 -2.81
CA GLU A 226 34.82 23.55 -4.17
C GLU A 226 34.67 25.01 -4.66
N VAL A 227 33.96 25.86 -3.92
CA VAL A 227 33.67 27.26 -4.29
C VAL A 227 34.46 28.27 -3.43
N MET A 228 35.39 27.80 -2.59
CA MET A 228 36.39 28.62 -1.89
C MET A 228 37.80 28.30 -2.39
#